data_AF-A0A8X7CRB0-F1
#
_entry.id   AF-A0A8X7CRB0-F1
#
_cell.length_a   1.000
_cell.length_b   1.000
_cell.length_c   1.000
_cell.angle_alpha   90.00
_cell.angle_beta   90.00
_cell.angle_gamma   90.00
#
_symmetry.space_group_name_H-M   'P 1'
#
loop_
_entity.id
_entity.type
_entity.pdbx_description
1 polymer ?
#
loop_
_entity_poly.entity_id
_entity_poly.type
_entity_poly.pdbx_seq_one_letter_code
_entity_poly.pdbx_strand_id
1 'polypeptide(L)'
;MSLCPIITEDIYSSTLKLIGSKLLSSDDQKLVILRSIHGYVQILGDSIDGLLLSSNHLEKLVMSLANLLEFDISMVSVVEEISTHTHTTQWDLSGNSNAWPQKRFLYFKKEEILMTICNICHCLGQSKYKQLLIDFLIEKLHSFELFLLQFIFLIGNIVEGFTKSSDITTAQTDLIEEILEELLSPALWDLSPEDKEIGTVKIFQSESNTPNRVMYSNSKLCQICLILESIAKCAKVLGIEFASF
;
A
#
# COMPACT_ATOMS: atom_id res chain seq x y z
N MET A 1 32.80 15.47 4.21
CA MET A 1 31.34 15.60 4.32
C MET A 1 30.75 14.24 3.97
N SER A 2 30.00 13.61 4.87
CA SER A 2 29.28 12.37 4.53
C SER A 2 28.19 12.72 3.52
N LEU A 3 28.02 11.90 2.48
CA LEU A 3 27.01 12.10 1.43
C LEU A 3 25.58 11.83 1.92
N CYS A 4 25.44 10.96 2.93
CA CYS A 4 24.17 10.49 3.47
C CYS A 4 23.23 11.60 3.99
N PRO A 5 23.67 12.58 4.80
CA PRO A 5 22.78 13.64 5.28
C PRO A 5 22.27 14.53 4.15
N ILE A 6 23.07 14.76 3.11
CA ILE A 6 22.67 15.55 1.93
C ILE A 6 21.58 14.80 1.17
N ILE A 7 21.77 13.51 0.91
CA ILE A 7 20.77 12.68 0.22
C ILE A 7 19.48 12.57 1.04
N THR A 8 19.58 12.49 2.37
CA THR A 8 18.40 12.43 3.26
C THR A 8 17.58 13.71 3.16
N GLU A 9 18.23 14.87 3.10
CA GLU A 9 17.56 16.16 2.89
C GLU A 9 16.95 16.25 1.47
N ASP A 10 17.61 15.69 0.45
CA ASP A 10 17.05 15.64 -0.91
C ASP A 10 15.80 14.74 -1.00
N ILE A 11 15.78 13.62 -0.25
CA ILE A 11 14.58 12.78 -0.09
C ILE A 11 13.48 13.60 0.58
N TYR A 12 13.79 14.32 1.65
CA TYR A 12 12.83 15.15 2.37
C TYR A 12 12.22 16.24 1.48
N SER A 13 13.06 16.97 0.74
CA SER A 13 12.64 18.00 -0.22
C SER A 13 11.74 17.41 -1.32
N SER A 14 12.13 16.26 -1.86
CA SER A 14 11.35 15.52 -2.85
C SER A 14 9.99 15.05 -2.30
N THR A 15 9.97 14.61 -1.03
CA THR A 15 8.76 14.19 -0.31
C THR A 15 7.77 15.34 -0.14
N LEU A 16 8.25 16.53 0.24
CA LEU A 16 7.41 17.72 0.34
C LEU A 16 6.81 18.13 -1.01
N LYS A 17 7.61 18.05 -2.08
CA LYS A 17 7.12 18.28 -3.46
C LYS A 17 6.06 17.25 -3.85
N LEU A 18 6.25 15.99 -3.46
CA LEU A 18 5.30 14.92 -3.76
C LEU A 18 3.93 15.19 -3.12
N ILE A 19 3.92 15.56 -1.84
CA ILE A 19 2.69 15.94 -1.12
C ILE A 19 1.97 17.09 -1.84
N GLY A 20 2.71 18.13 -2.25
CA GLY A 20 2.13 19.26 -2.99
C GLY A 20 1.64 18.90 -4.40
N SER A 21 2.20 17.86 -5.02
CA SER A 21 1.88 17.45 -6.39
C SER A 21 0.55 16.68 -6.53
N LYS A 22 -0.03 16.21 -5.41
CA LYS A 22 -1.24 15.36 -5.35
C LYS A 22 -2.33 15.76 -6.35
N LEU A 23 -2.81 17.01 -6.27
CA LEU A 23 -3.97 17.50 -7.04
C LEU A 23 -3.63 18.25 -8.33
N LEU A 24 -2.46 18.89 -8.39
CA LEU A 24 -2.17 19.93 -9.40
C LEU A 24 -1.11 19.53 -10.43
N SER A 25 -0.42 18.41 -10.22
CA SER A 25 0.65 17.97 -11.10
C SER A 25 0.22 16.85 -12.04
N SER A 26 0.82 16.84 -13.24
CA SER A 26 0.65 15.73 -14.18
C SER A 26 1.34 14.47 -13.66
N ASP A 27 0.94 13.31 -14.18
CA ASP A 27 1.57 12.03 -13.85
C ASP A 27 3.06 12.02 -14.16
N ASP A 28 3.51 12.71 -15.22
CA ASP A 28 4.93 12.83 -15.55
C ASP A 28 5.72 13.57 -14.47
N GLN A 29 5.16 14.64 -13.92
CA GLN A 29 5.80 15.39 -12.84
C GLN A 29 5.88 14.56 -11.55
N LYS A 30 4.79 13.86 -11.20
CA LYS A 30 4.74 12.93 -10.06
C LYS A 30 5.78 11.83 -10.21
N LEU A 31 5.89 11.27 -11.41
CA LEU A 31 6.82 10.19 -11.73
C LEU A 31 8.28 10.62 -11.64
N VAL A 32 8.62 11.85 -12.08
CA VAL A 32 9.98 12.40 -11.91
C VAL A 32 10.33 12.48 -10.42
N ILE A 33 9.44 13.01 -9.58
CA ILE A 33 9.67 13.11 -8.14
C ILE A 33 9.83 11.72 -7.50
N LEU A 34 8.94 10.78 -7.84
CA LEU A 34 9.01 9.40 -7.34
C LEU A 34 10.28 8.69 -7.77
N ARG A 35 10.73 8.86 -9.02
CA ARG A 35 11.99 8.29 -9.51
C ARG A 35 13.20 8.88 -8.79
N SER A 36 13.18 10.17 -8.47
CA SER A 36 14.21 10.78 -7.62
C SER A 36 14.23 10.15 -6.23
N ILE A 37 13.09 10.05 -5.55
CA ILE A 37 12.98 9.40 -4.22
C ILE A 37 13.51 7.97 -4.29
N HIS A 38 13.04 7.19 -5.27
CA HIS A 38 13.47 5.81 -5.47
C HIS A 38 14.99 5.71 -5.69
N GLY A 39 15.56 6.55 -6.55
CA GLY A 39 17.00 6.59 -6.80
C GLY A 39 17.80 6.93 -5.54
N TYR A 40 17.35 7.90 -4.74
CA TYR A 40 18.00 8.24 -3.48
C TYR A 40 17.93 7.11 -2.45
N VAL A 41 16.79 6.46 -2.31
CA VAL A 41 16.60 5.28 -1.44
C VAL A 41 17.54 4.14 -1.87
N GLN A 42 17.66 3.89 -3.17
CA GLN A 42 18.57 2.88 -3.71
C GLN A 42 20.05 3.22 -3.46
N ILE A 43 20.44 4.49 -3.61
CA ILE A 43 21.82 4.95 -3.36
C ILE A 43 22.17 4.83 -1.87
N LEU A 44 21.23 5.16 -0.97
CA LEU A 44 21.44 5.01 0.46
C LEU A 44 21.55 3.53 0.86
N GLY A 45 20.74 2.66 0.27
CA GLY A 45 20.74 1.22 0.55
C GLY A 45 20.71 0.94 2.06
N ASP A 46 21.72 0.23 2.55
CA ASP A 46 21.92 -0.10 3.96
C ASP A 46 22.14 1.11 4.90
N SER A 47 22.41 2.30 4.36
CA SER A 47 22.65 3.53 5.13
C SER A 47 21.40 4.42 5.23
N ILE A 48 20.21 3.89 4.93
CA ILE A 48 18.93 4.61 5.03
C ILE A 48 18.50 4.89 6.47
N ASP A 49 19.28 4.45 7.45
CA ASP A 49 19.05 4.56 8.89
C ASP A 49 18.69 5.97 9.33
N GLY A 50 19.38 6.98 8.79
CA GLY A 50 19.10 8.39 9.12
C GLY A 50 17.69 8.84 8.73
N LEU A 51 17.14 8.25 7.66
CA LEU A 51 15.77 8.50 7.21
C LEU A 51 14.75 7.74 8.07
N LEU A 52 15.00 6.44 8.31
CA LEU A 52 14.05 5.56 9.02
C LEU A 52 14.01 5.84 10.53
N LEU A 53 15.14 6.16 11.15
CA LEU A 53 15.22 6.47 12.59
C LEU A 53 14.66 7.86 12.91
N SER A 54 14.51 8.73 11.91
CA SER A 54 13.93 10.04 12.10
C SER A 54 12.42 10.00 11.88
N SER A 55 11.66 9.95 12.98
CA SER A 55 10.19 9.90 12.98
C SER A 55 9.55 10.90 12.01
N ASN A 56 10.00 12.16 11.99
CA ASN A 56 9.47 13.19 11.09
C ASN A 56 9.77 12.92 9.59
N HIS A 57 10.94 12.37 9.27
CA HIS A 57 11.28 12.05 7.88
C HIS A 57 10.53 10.81 7.40
N LEU A 58 10.49 9.77 8.24
CA LEU A 58 9.74 8.55 8.00
C LEU A 58 8.26 8.85 7.79
N GLU A 59 7.65 9.61 8.70
CA GLU A 59 6.23 9.99 8.62
C GLU A 59 5.95 10.73 7.32
N LYS A 60 6.75 11.73 6.96
CA LYS A 60 6.55 12.47 5.72
C LYS A 60 6.68 11.59 4.49
N LEU A 61 7.67 10.71 4.44
CA LEU A 61 7.84 9.78 3.33
C LEU A 61 6.60 8.89 3.19
N VAL A 62 6.24 8.18 4.26
CA VAL A 62 5.09 7.26 4.27
C VAL A 62 3.80 7.98 3.92
N MET A 63 3.53 9.13 4.54
CA MET A 63 2.34 9.92 4.26
C MET A 63 2.32 10.47 2.84
N SER A 64 3.46 10.80 2.25
CA SER A 64 3.52 11.23 0.85
C SER A 64 3.13 10.12 -0.13
N LEU A 65 3.54 8.87 0.15
CA LEU A 65 3.17 7.69 -0.64
C LEU A 65 1.68 7.36 -0.45
N ALA A 66 1.22 7.28 0.80
CA ALA A 66 -0.17 7.03 1.14
C ALA A 66 -1.12 8.07 0.51
N ASN A 67 -0.69 9.33 0.45
CA ASN A 67 -1.48 10.41 -0.17
C ASN A 67 -1.73 10.21 -1.67
N LEU A 68 -0.81 9.60 -2.41
CA LEU A 68 -1.01 9.30 -3.83
C LEU A 68 -1.83 8.03 -4.06
N LEU A 69 -1.82 7.11 -3.10
CA LEU A 69 -2.48 5.81 -3.17
C LEU A 69 -3.97 5.84 -2.81
N GLU A 70 -4.64 6.99 -2.85
CA GLU A 70 -6.08 7.03 -2.60
C GLU A 70 -6.86 6.30 -3.69
N PHE A 71 -7.53 5.23 -3.28
CA PHE A 71 -8.25 4.33 -4.17
C PHE A 71 -9.51 5.00 -4.74
N ASP A 72 -9.75 4.78 -6.02
CA ASP A 72 -11.00 5.16 -6.65
C ASP A 72 -12.05 4.07 -6.42
N ILE A 73 -12.84 4.26 -5.36
CA ILE A 73 -13.88 3.32 -4.91
C ILE A 73 -15.19 3.51 -5.71
N SER A 74 -15.28 4.58 -6.53
CA SER A 74 -16.50 4.92 -7.27
C SER A 74 -16.91 3.88 -8.32
N MET A 75 -15.92 3.14 -8.84
CA MET A 75 -16.08 2.18 -9.94
C MET A 75 -15.64 0.77 -9.54
N VAL A 76 -15.70 0.40 -8.26
CA VAL A 76 -15.60 -1.00 -7.85
C VAL A 76 -16.93 -1.64 -8.21
N SER A 77 -17.09 -1.95 -9.48
CA SER A 77 -18.20 -2.78 -9.91
C SER A 77 -17.86 -4.20 -9.45
N VAL A 78 -18.59 -4.72 -8.46
CA VAL A 78 -18.80 -6.17 -8.28
C VAL A 78 -19.68 -6.69 -9.43
N VAL A 79 -19.42 -6.20 -10.63
CA VAL A 79 -19.96 -6.77 -11.85
C VAL A 79 -19.01 -7.89 -12.11
N GLU A 80 -19.50 -9.12 -11.98
CA GLU A 80 -18.90 -10.26 -12.63
C GLU A 80 -18.54 -9.78 -14.03
N GLU A 81 -17.26 -9.58 -14.30
CA GLU A 81 -16.80 -9.48 -15.67
C GLU A 81 -16.93 -10.92 -16.21
N ILE A 82 -18.19 -11.34 -16.39
CA ILE A 82 -18.60 -12.49 -17.18
C ILE A 82 -17.94 -12.19 -18.50
N SER A 83 -16.82 -12.88 -18.67
CA SER A 83 -16.06 -12.92 -19.89
C SER A 83 -17.09 -13.30 -20.95
N THR A 84 -17.50 -12.33 -21.76
CA THR A 84 -18.31 -12.57 -22.95
C THR A 84 -17.44 -13.20 -24.05
N HIS A 85 -16.66 -14.20 -23.66
CA HIS A 85 -15.92 -15.09 -24.53
C HIS A 85 -16.34 -16.51 -24.14
N THR A 86 -17.46 -16.90 -24.75
CA THR A 86 -17.76 -18.26 -25.20
C THR A 86 -17.43 -19.40 -24.23
N HIS A 87 -18.49 -19.99 -23.66
CA HIS A 87 -18.58 -21.37 -23.19
C HIS A 87 -17.37 -22.26 -23.55
N THR A 88 -16.41 -22.35 -22.63
CA THR A 88 -15.58 -23.55 -22.46
C THR A 88 -15.30 -23.68 -20.97
N THR A 89 -15.80 -24.76 -20.41
CA THR A 89 -15.65 -25.16 -19.00
C THR A 89 -14.23 -25.67 -18.76
N GLN A 90 -13.27 -24.76 -18.70
CA GLN A 90 -11.91 -25.08 -18.30
C GLN A 90 -11.30 -23.85 -17.65
N TRP A 91 -11.04 -23.92 -16.33
CA TRP A 91 -10.24 -22.93 -15.61
C TRP A 91 -8.80 -23.01 -16.11
N ASP A 92 -8.55 -22.45 -17.31
CA ASP A 92 -7.22 -22.26 -17.84
C ASP A 92 -6.53 -21.15 -17.04
N LEU A 93 -5.69 -21.55 -16.09
CA LEU A 93 -4.75 -20.70 -15.35
C LEU A 93 -3.61 -20.13 -16.24
N SER A 94 -3.76 -20.17 -17.57
CA SER A 94 -2.71 -19.85 -18.54
C SER A 94 -3.15 -18.88 -19.65
N GLY A 95 -4.10 -17.98 -19.40
CA GLY A 95 -4.55 -17.03 -20.41
C GLY A 95 -5.14 -15.75 -19.83
N ASN A 96 -4.37 -14.66 -19.94
CA ASN A 96 -4.76 -13.27 -19.66
C ASN A 96 -4.94 -12.90 -18.16
N SER A 97 -3.84 -12.48 -17.53
CA SER A 97 -3.70 -11.95 -16.15
C SER A 97 -4.52 -10.67 -15.83
N ASN A 98 -5.56 -10.34 -16.60
CA ASN A 98 -6.34 -9.11 -16.46
C ASN A 98 -7.69 -9.30 -15.75
N ALA A 99 -8.01 -10.50 -15.27
CA ALA A 99 -9.30 -10.80 -14.63
C ALA A 99 -9.36 -10.45 -13.12
N TRP A 100 -8.42 -9.65 -12.61
CA TRP A 100 -8.52 -9.03 -11.29
C TRP A 100 -8.95 -7.57 -11.48
N PRO A 101 -9.89 -7.03 -10.68
CA PRO A 101 -10.26 -5.63 -10.80
C PRO A 101 -9.01 -4.75 -10.73
N GLN A 102 -8.73 -4.04 -11.83
CA GLN A 102 -7.56 -3.19 -11.92
C GLN A 102 -7.63 -2.14 -10.81
N LYS A 103 -6.58 -2.06 -9.96
CA LYS A 103 -6.49 -1.06 -8.91
C LYS A 103 -6.54 0.33 -9.55
N ARG A 104 -7.55 1.12 -9.22
CA ARG A 104 -7.69 2.49 -9.71
C ARG A 104 -7.41 3.46 -8.57
N PHE A 105 -6.75 4.56 -8.92
CA PHE A 105 -6.33 5.59 -7.98
C PHE A 105 -6.86 6.95 -8.44
N LEU A 106 -7.23 7.80 -7.49
CA LEU A 106 -7.82 9.11 -7.79
C LEU A 106 -6.81 10.08 -8.41
N TYR A 107 -5.54 9.98 -8.04
CA TYR A 107 -4.54 11.02 -8.34
C TYR A 107 -3.57 10.70 -9.46
N PHE A 108 -3.64 9.50 -10.03
CA PHE A 108 -2.80 9.12 -11.17
C PHE A 108 -3.46 8.03 -12.01
N LYS A 109 -3.04 7.95 -13.28
CA LYS A 109 -3.51 6.95 -14.26
C LYS A 109 -2.38 6.11 -14.82
N LYS A 110 -1.13 6.61 -14.81
CA LYS A 110 0.03 5.86 -15.28
C LYS A 110 0.42 4.77 -14.30
N GLU A 111 0.41 3.52 -14.76
CA GLU A 111 0.86 2.34 -13.99
C GLU A 111 2.31 2.46 -13.50
N GLU A 112 3.16 3.20 -14.24
CA GLU A 112 4.54 3.48 -13.84
C GLU A 112 4.66 4.15 -12.46
N ILE A 113 3.67 4.93 -12.05
CA ILE A 113 3.63 5.54 -10.72
C ILE A 113 3.46 4.45 -9.66
N LEU A 114 2.50 3.55 -9.84
CA LEU A 114 2.29 2.43 -8.92
C LEU A 114 3.53 1.55 -8.83
N MET A 115 4.10 1.16 -9.97
CA MET A 115 5.33 0.37 -10.01
C MET A 115 6.48 1.05 -9.27
N THR A 116 6.63 2.38 -9.42
CA THR A 116 7.69 3.12 -8.73
C THR A 116 7.45 3.17 -7.22
N ILE A 117 6.20 3.33 -6.77
CA ILE A 117 5.84 3.28 -5.34
C ILE A 117 6.13 1.90 -4.76
N CYS A 118 5.74 0.82 -5.45
CA CYS A 118 6.03 -0.55 -5.03
C CYS A 118 7.54 -0.79 -4.94
N ASN A 119 8.33 -0.31 -5.91
CA ASN A 119 9.79 -0.44 -5.87
C ASN A 119 10.41 0.31 -4.69
N ILE A 120 9.90 1.51 -4.35
CA ILE A 120 10.31 2.22 -3.13
C ILE A 120 10.00 1.35 -1.89
N CYS A 121 8.79 0.80 -1.80
CA CYS A 121 8.38 -0.08 -0.69
C CYS A 121 9.30 -1.32 -0.58
N HIS A 122 9.64 -1.94 -1.71
CA HIS A 122 10.56 -3.09 -1.74
C HIS A 122 11.95 -2.73 -1.24
N CYS A 123 12.49 -1.55 -1.61
CA CYS A 123 13.76 -1.07 -1.09
C CYS A 123 13.70 -0.79 0.42
N LEU A 124 12.59 -0.22 0.91
CA LEU A 124 12.41 0.02 2.34
C LEU A 124 12.32 -1.30 3.12
N GLY A 125 11.65 -2.33 2.58
CA GLY A 125 11.56 -3.66 3.19
C GLY A 125 12.89 -4.43 3.24
N GLN A 126 13.89 -4.03 2.46
CA GLN A 126 15.24 -4.60 2.52
C GLN A 126 16.09 -3.99 3.64
N SER A 127 15.63 -2.90 4.27
CA SER A 127 16.38 -2.25 5.34
C SER A 127 16.50 -3.11 6.59
N LYS A 128 17.60 -2.91 7.33
CA LYS A 128 17.81 -3.46 8.68
C LYS A 128 16.77 -2.95 9.68
N TYR A 129 16.15 -1.79 9.42
CA TYR A 129 15.17 -1.15 10.28
C TYR A 129 13.72 -1.39 9.82
N LYS A 130 13.48 -2.45 9.05
CA LYS A 130 12.13 -2.80 8.57
C LYS A 130 11.11 -3.04 9.68
N GLN A 131 11.51 -3.56 10.84
CA GLN A 131 10.61 -3.73 11.99
C GLN A 131 10.04 -2.38 12.44
N LEU A 132 10.89 -1.38 12.66
CA LEU A 132 10.46 -0.02 13.02
C LEU A 132 9.51 0.60 11.98
N LEU A 133 9.76 0.34 10.69
CA LEU A 133 8.88 0.79 9.62
C LEU A 133 7.50 0.12 9.68
N ILE A 134 7.46 -1.18 9.95
CA ILE A 134 6.21 -1.93 10.09
C ILE A 134 5.45 -1.48 11.34
N ASP A 135 6.12 -1.35 12.49
CA ASP A 135 5.52 -0.86 13.73
C ASP A 135 4.87 0.51 13.51
N PHE A 136 5.59 1.41 12.82
CA PHE A 136 5.06 2.72 12.46
C PHE A 136 3.82 2.62 11.58
N LEU A 137 3.81 1.74 10.58
CA LEU A 137 2.66 1.56 9.70
C LEU A 137 1.46 0.95 10.42
N ILE A 138 1.67 -0.01 11.31
CA ILE A 138 0.62 -0.61 12.15
C ILE A 138 0.04 0.43 13.10
N GLU A 139 0.88 1.23 13.77
CA GLU A 139 0.41 2.35 14.61
C GLU A 139 -0.47 3.33 13.81
N LYS A 140 -0.06 3.65 12.57
CA LYS A 140 -0.84 4.55 11.70
C LYS A 140 -2.10 3.89 11.16
N LEU A 141 -2.09 2.58 10.91
CA LEU A 141 -3.26 1.80 10.51
C LEU A 141 -4.38 1.92 11.54
N HIS A 142 -4.05 1.82 12.83
CA HIS A 142 -4.98 1.99 13.94
C HIS A 142 -5.41 3.43 14.18
N SER A 143 -4.51 4.39 13.93
CA SER A 143 -4.74 5.81 14.23
C SER A 143 -5.51 6.57 13.15
N PHE A 144 -5.41 6.14 11.88
CA PHE A 144 -5.92 6.89 10.72
C PHE A 144 -6.87 6.05 9.86
N GLU A 145 -8.16 6.07 10.20
CA GLU A 145 -9.20 5.38 9.42
C GLU A 145 -9.26 5.86 7.95
N LEU A 146 -8.88 7.11 7.66
CA LEU A 146 -8.91 7.68 6.30
C LEU A 146 -7.87 7.08 5.34
N PHE A 147 -6.77 6.53 5.86
CA PHE A 147 -5.68 5.96 5.07
C PHE A 147 -5.58 4.44 5.21
N LEU A 148 -6.62 3.79 5.74
CA LEU A 148 -6.64 2.37 6.06
C LEU A 148 -6.24 1.50 4.86
N LEU A 149 -6.88 1.69 3.71
CA LEU A 149 -6.59 0.92 2.49
C LEU A 149 -5.14 1.11 2.02
N GLN A 150 -4.64 2.34 2.14
CA GLN A 150 -3.31 2.74 1.73
C GLN A 150 -2.25 2.11 2.62
N PHE A 151 -2.48 2.07 3.94
CA PHE A 151 -1.55 1.42 4.87
C PHE A 151 -1.53 -0.10 4.71
N ILE A 152 -2.69 -0.75 4.53
CA ILE A 152 -2.73 -2.19 4.21
C ILE A 152 -1.93 -2.47 2.94
N PHE A 153 -2.16 -1.67 1.89
CA PHE A 153 -1.41 -1.80 0.64
C PHE A 153 0.11 -1.58 0.84
N LEU A 154 0.52 -0.54 1.56
CA LEU A 154 1.94 -0.26 1.82
C LEU A 154 2.61 -1.38 2.62
N ILE A 155 1.96 -1.88 3.68
CA ILE A 155 2.46 -3.00 4.49
C ILE A 155 2.71 -4.21 3.60
N GLY A 156 1.73 -4.64 2.80
CA GLY A 156 1.89 -5.79 1.91
C GLY A 156 3.06 -5.63 0.92
N ASN A 157 3.24 -4.45 0.33
CA ASN A 157 4.35 -4.21 -0.60
C ASN A 157 5.70 -4.10 0.10
N ILE A 158 5.76 -3.61 1.34
CA ILE A 158 7.02 -3.62 2.12
C ILE A 158 7.41 -5.04 2.47
N VAL A 159 6.46 -5.87 2.90
CA VAL A 159 6.67 -7.29 3.21
C VAL A 159 7.20 -8.05 1.99
N GLU A 160 6.65 -7.80 0.79
CA GLU A 160 7.18 -8.42 -0.43
C GLU A 160 8.66 -8.10 -0.68
N GLY A 161 9.14 -6.94 -0.19
CA GLY A 161 10.55 -6.55 -0.23
C GLY A 161 11.48 -7.42 0.62
N PHE A 162 10.95 -8.19 1.58
CA PHE A 162 11.74 -9.03 2.47
C PHE A 162 12.41 -10.20 1.72
N THR A 163 11.82 -10.63 0.61
CA THR A 163 12.24 -11.78 -0.22
C THR A 163 13.68 -11.75 -0.75
N LYS A 164 14.32 -10.58 -0.81
CA LYS A 164 15.71 -10.45 -1.32
C LYS A 164 16.79 -10.60 -0.24
N SER A 165 16.41 -10.74 1.03
CA SER A 165 17.32 -11.17 2.08
C SER A 165 17.62 -12.65 1.84
N SER A 166 18.87 -12.96 1.50
CA SER A 166 19.32 -14.29 1.05
C SER A 166 19.06 -15.45 2.02
N ASP A 167 18.67 -15.16 3.27
CA ASP A 167 18.12 -16.11 4.22
C ASP A 167 16.94 -15.45 4.96
N ILE A 168 15.82 -16.19 5.08
CA ILE A 168 14.73 -15.84 6.01
C ILE A 168 15.28 -16.13 7.41
N THR A 169 15.59 -15.07 8.15
CA THR A 169 16.01 -15.19 9.54
C THR A 169 14.81 -15.45 10.43
N THR A 170 14.95 -16.12 11.57
CA THR A 170 13.85 -16.30 12.54
C THR A 170 13.15 -14.98 12.89
N ALA A 171 13.92 -13.90 13.06
CA ALA A 171 13.39 -12.56 13.31
C ALA A 171 12.51 -11.99 12.17
N GLN A 172 12.66 -12.47 10.93
CA GLN A 172 11.78 -12.10 9.82
C GLN A 172 10.48 -12.89 9.89
N THR A 173 10.55 -14.17 10.27
CA THR A 173 9.38 -15.01 10.48
C THR A 173 8.54 -14.46 11.64
N ASP A 174 9.16 -14.10 12.76
CA ASP A 174 8.50 -13.48 13.92
C ASP A 174 7.80 -12.17 13.53
N LEU A 175 8.48 -11.30 12.76
CA LEU A 175 7.89 -10.05 12.27
C LEU A 175 6.70 -10.30 11.32
N ILE A 176 6.76 -11.33 10.47
CA ILE A 176 5.64 -11.67 9.58
C ILE A 176 4.48 -12.24 10.39
N GLU A 177 4.74 -13.02 11.43
CA GLU A 177 3.72 -13.50 12.37
C GLU A 177 3.00 -12.33 13.04
N GLU A 178 3.73 -11.35 13.58
CA GLU A 178 3.15 -10.12 14.14
C GLU A 178 2.28 -9.37 13.12
N ILE A 179 2.73 -9.26 11.87
CA ILE A 179 1.95 -8.64 10.79
C ILE A 179 0.69 -9.46 10.47
N LEU A 180 0.78 -10.78 10.44
CA LEU A 180 -0.36 -11.66 10.16
C LEU A 180 -1.40 -11.60 11.29
N GLU A 181 -0.98 -11.58 12.55
CA GLU A 181 -1.87 -11.39 13.70
C GLU A 181 -2.64 -10.08 13.59
N GLU A 182 -1.96 -9.00 13.20
CA GLU A 182 -2.61 -7.71 12.98
C GLU A 182 -3.55 -7.73 11.77
N LEU A 183 -3.12 -8.26 10.62
CA LEU A 183 -3.95 -8.35 9.42
C LEU A 183 -5.18 -9.26 9.59
N LEU A 184 -5.10 -10.26 10.47
CA LEU A 184 -6.20 -11.16 10.83
C LEU A 184 -7.01 -10.66 12.03
N SER A 185 -6.62 -9.53 12.63
CA SER A 185 -7.33 -8.92 13.75
C SER A 185 -8.81 -8.68 13.39
N PRO A 186 -9.76 -9.10 14.24
CA PRO A 186 -11.18 -8.87 14.00
C PRO A 186 -11.52 -7.41 13.72
N ALA A 187 -10.74 -6.45 14.22
CA ALA A 187 -10.96 -5.02 14.00
C ALA A 187 -10.88 -4.62 12.51
N LEU A 188 -10.00 -5.27 11.73
CA LEU A 188 -9.89 -5.03 10.29
C LEU A 188 -10.96 -5.77 9.49
N TRP A 189 -11.49 -6.86 10.03
CA TRP A 189 -12.51 -7.68 9.37
C TRP A 189 -13.93 -7.33 9.79
N ASP A 190 -14.12 -6.53 10.86
CA ASP A 190 -15.45 -6.24 11.37
C ASP A 190 -16.27 -5.47 10.30
N LEU A 191 -17.32 -6.16 9.88
CA LEU A 191 -18.26 -5.75 8.85
C LEU A 191 -19.48 -5.05 9.46
N SER A 192 -19.49 -4.80 10.78
CA SER A 192 -20.69 -4.31 11.45
C SER A 192 -21.18 -3.00 10.82
N PRO A 193 -22.41 -2.98 10.27
CA PRO A 193 -23.05 -1.78 9.75
C PRO A 193 -23.65 -0.92 10.88
N GLU A 194 -23.50 -1.33 12.13
CA GLU A 194 -24.07 -0.69 13.31
C GLU A 194 -22.93 -0.05 14.11
N ASP A 195 -23.03 1.27 14.31
CA ASP A 195 -22.25 2.08 15.25
C ASP A 195 -20.86 2.59 14.83
N LYS A 196 -20.76 3.33 13.70
CA LYS A 196 -19.93 4.55 13.66
C LYS A 196 -20.58 5.61 12.76
N GLU A 197 -21.42 6.45 13.34
CA GLU A 197 -21.65 7.81 12.84
C GLU A 197 -20.35 8.62 12.98
N ILE A 198 -19.32 8.36 12.17
CA ILE A 198 -18.11 9.18 12.17
C ILE A 198 -17.65 9.39 10.74
N GLY A 199 -17.62 10.66 10.35
CA GLY A 199 -16.72 11.14 9.31
C GLY A 199 -17.15 10.83 7.89
N THR A 200 -18.44 11.00 7.55
CA THR A 200 -18.77 11.38 6.19
C THR A 200 -17.92 12.58 5.83
N VAL A 201 -16.96 12.37 4.92
CA VAL A 201 -16.60 13.37 3.93
C VAL A 201 -17.91 14.06 3.58
N LYS A 202 -17.99 15.38 3.81
CA LYS A 202 -19.06 16.21 3.25
C LYS A 202 -18.91 16.15 1.73
N ILE A 203 -19.28 15.02 1.14
CA ILE A 203 -19.59 14.91 -0.27
C ILE A 203 -20.87 15.71 -0.40
N PHE A 204 -20.76 16.80 -1.15
CA PHE A 204 -21.83 17.76 -1.41
C PHE A 204 -23.19 17.06 -1.54
N GLN A 205 -24.15 17.55 -0.75
CA GLN A 205 -25.54 17.16 -0.81
C GLN A 205 -26.05 17.26 -2.24
N SER A 206 -26.47 16.14 -2.82
CA SER A 206 -27.58 16.11 -3.76
C SER A 206 -28.47 14.91 -3.41
N GLU A 207 -29.77 15.19 -3.40
CA GLU A 207 -30.84 14.32 -2.93
C GLU A 207 -30.98 13.07 -3.80
N SER A 208 -30.32 11.97 -3.40
CA SER A 208 -30.77 10.60 -3.72
C SER A 208 -30.12 9.62 -2.74
N ASN A 209 -30.92 8.89 -1.96
CA ASN A 209 -30.49 8.10 -0.79
C ASN A 209 -29.88 6.71 -1.11
N THR A 210 -29.18 6.54 -2.23
CA THR A 210 -28.60 5.25 -2.67
C THR A 210 -27.07 5.19 -2.88
N PRO A 211 -26.27 6.27 -3.02
CA PRO A 211 -24.84 6.17 -3.33
C PRO A 211 -23.98 5.79 -2.11
N ASN A 212 -24.37 6.16 -0.90
CA ASN A 212 -23.55 5.93 0.30
C ASN A 212 -23.39 4.44 0.65
N ARG A 213 -24.42 3.61 0.40
CA ARG A 213 -24.36 2.18 0.73
C ARG A 213 -23.46 1.41 -0.23
N VAL A 214 -23.50 1.76 -1.52
CA VAL A 214 -22.66 1.11 -2.55
C VAL A 214 -21.19 1.49 -2.36
N MET A 215 -20.88 2.77 -2.13
CA MET A 215 -19.51 3.22 -1.86
C MET A 215 -18.93 2.57 -0.59
N TYR A 216 -19.74 2.42 0.46
CA TYR A 216 -19.33 1.72 1.68
C TYR A 216 -19.01 0.24 1.40
N SER A 217 -19.90 -0.49 0.72
CA SER A 217 -19.67 -1.90 0.35
C SER A 217 -18.44 -2.07 -0.53
N ASN A 218 -18.22 -1.15 -1.46
CA ASN A 218 -17.05 -1.15 -2.35
C ASN A 218 -15.75 -0.91 -1.58
N SER A 219 -15.74 0.03 -0.63
CA SER A 219 -14.59 0.28 0.24
C SER A 219 -14.24 -0.96 1.07
N LYS A 220 -15.25 -1.63 1.63
CA LYS A 220 -15.08 -2.88 2.38
C LYS A 220 -14.58 -4.03 1.52
N LEU A 221 -15.07 -4.17 0.30
CA LEU A 221 -14.56 -5.17 -0.64
C LEU A 221 -13.09 -4.89 -0.99
N CYS A 222 -12.74 -3.64 -1.28
CA CYS A 222 -11.34 -3.25 -1.48
C CYS A 222 -10.47 -3.57 -0.26
N GLN A 223 -10.96 -3.31 0.95
CA GLN A 223 -10.25 -3.64 2.19
C GLN A 223 -9.95 -5.13 2.28
N ILE A 224 -10.95 -6.00 2.13
CA ILE A 224 -10.79 -7.46 2.18
C ILE A 224 -9.79 -7.92 1.09
N CYS A 225 -9.94 -7.42 -0.14
CA CYS A 225 -9.03 -7.74 -1.24
C CYS A 225 -7.58 -7.37 -0.92
N LEU A 226 -7.35 -6.19 -0.33
CA LEU A 226 -6.02 -5.73 0.03
C LEU A 226 -5.43 -6.51 1.21
N ILE A 227 -6.24 -6.90 2.19
CA ILE A 227 -5.80 -7.77 3.29
C ILE A 227 -5.37 -9.12 2.73
N LEU A 228 -6.21 -9.76 1.91
CA LEU A 228 -5.89 -11.05 1.28
C LEU A 228 -4.65 -10.97 0.37
N GLU A 229 -4.48 -9.89 -0.38
CA GLU A 229 -3.27 -9.66 -1.18
C GLU A 229 -2.03 -9.52 -0.29
N SER A 230 -2.14 -8.83 0.85
CA SER A 230 -1.05 -8.65 1.80
C SER A 230 -0.67 -9.97 2.49
N ILE A 231 -1.67 -10.78 2.86
CA ILE A 231 -1.45 -12.14 3.38
C ILE A 231 -0.77 -13.02 2.31
N ALA A 232 -1.21 -12.95 1.05
CA ALA A 232 -0.56 -13.69 -0.04
C ALA A 232 0.90 -13.27 -0.24
N LYS A 233 1.23 -11.98 -0.05
CA LYS A 233 2.62 -11.49 -0.05
C LYS A 233 3.42 -12.02 1.15
N CYS A 234 2.82 -12.08 2.33
CA CYS A 234 3.43 -12.74 3.51
C CYS A 234 3.74 -14.22 3.23
N ALA A 235 2.76 -14.95 2.69
CA ALA A 235 2.91 -16.36 2.32
C ALA A 235 4.02 -16.56 1.26
N LYS A 236 4.09 -15.67 0.27
CA LYS A 236 5.14 -15.69 -0.76
C LYS A 236 6.54 -15.49 -0.16
N VAL A 237 6.67 -14.66 0.88
CA VAL A 237 7.94 -14.43 1.58
C VAL A 237 8.33 -15.65 2.41
N LEU A 238 7.40 -16.21 3.18
CA LEU A 238 7.65 -17.37 4.06
C LEU A 238 7.85 -18.69 3.30
N GLY A 239 7.29 -18.81 2.10
CA GLY A 239 7.43 -20.01 1.26
C GLY A 239 6.90 -21.26 1.97
N ILE A 240 7.81 -22.18 2.32
CA ILE A 240 7.46 -23.46 2.96
C ILE A 240 7.05 -23.27 4.43
N GLU A 241 7.61 -22.26 5.11
CA GLU A 241 7.31 -21.96 6.52
C GLU A 241 5.89 -21.41 6.71
N PHE A 242 5.21 -21.00 5.64
CA PHE A 242 3.81 -20.58 5.72
C PHE A 242 2.87 -21.76 6.07
N ALA A 243 3.23 -22.99 5.70
CA ALA A 243 2.37 -24.16 5.95
C ALA A 243 2.32 -24.57 7.44
N SER A 244 3.19 -24.01 8.29
CA SER A 244 3.18 -24.22 9.73
C SER A 244 2.35 -23.20 10.52
N PHE A 245 1.76 -22.20 9.85
CA PHE A 245 0.86 -21.21 10.44
C PHE A 245 -0.61 -21.65 10.40
#